data_AF-A0A6B0X029-F1
#
_entry.id   AF-A0A6B0X029-F1
#
_cell.length_a   1.000
_cell.length_b   1.000
_cell.length_c   1.000
_cell.angle_alpha   90.00
_cell.angle_beta   90.00
_cell.angle_gamma   90.00
#
_symmetry.space_group_name_H-M   'P 1'
#
loop_
_entity.id
_entity.type
_entity.pdbx_description
1 polymer ?
#
loop_
_entity_poly.entity_id
_entity_poly.type
_entity_poly.pdbx_seq_one_letter_code
_entity_poly.pdbx_strand_id
1 'polypeptide(L)' 'MIIAVVAIYLGLVIVVGTLGHRLFRNTAEDYFVASRTIGPVVLLMTLLGSNLSAFTIL' A
#
# COMPACT_ATOMS: atom_id res chain seq x y z
N MET A 1 -3.79 -12.00 22.70
CA MET A 1 -3.88 -10.54 22.45
C MET A 1 -3.04 -10.12 21.23
N ILE A 2 -1.73 -10.37 21.22
CA ILE A 2 -0.84 -9.97 20.10
C ILE A 2 -1.28 -10.55 18.75
N ILE A 3 -1.59 -11.86 18.71
CA ILE A 3 -2.03 -12.53 17.48
C ILE A 3 -3.29 -11.88 16.90
N ALA A 4 -4.22 -11.45 17.76
CA ALA A 4 -5.44 -10.77 17.32
C ALA A 4 -5.12 -9.41 16.68
N VAL A 5 -4.18 -8.65 17.24
CA VAL A 5 -3.73 -7.37 16.67
C VAL A 5 -3.07 -7.58 15.30
N VAL A 6 -2.18 -8.58 15.19
CA VAL A 6 -1.53 -8.92 13.92
C VAL A 6 -2.56 -9.38 12.87
N ALA A 7 -3.52 -10.22 13.26
CA ALA A 7 -4.57 -10.68 12.36
C ALA A 7 -5.45 -9.53 11.86
N ILE A 8 -5.82 -8.59 12.73
CA ILE A 8 -6.57 -7.38 12.34
C ILE A 8 -5.74 -6.54 11.37
N TYR A 9 -4.46 -6.29 11.66
CA TYR A 9 -3.58 -5.53 10.79
C TYR A 9 -3.47 -6.14 9.38
N LEU A 10 -3.18 -7.44 9.30
CA LEU A 10 -3.10 -8.16 8.03
C LEU A 10 -4.44 -8.15 7.28
N GLY A 11 -5.55 -8.33 7.99
CA GLY A 11 -6.89 -8.22 7.42
C GLY A 11 -7.14 -6.84 6.81
N LEU A 12 -6.74 -5.78 7.50
CA LEU A 12 -6.89 -4.40 7.03
C LEU A 12 -6.09 -4.16 5.74
N VAL A 13 -4.84 -4.65 5.68
CA VAL A 13 -3.99 -4.56 4.47
C VAL A 13 -4.64 -5.27 3.28
N ILE A 14 -5.21 -6.46 3.48
CA ILE A 14 -5.91 -7.20 2.42
C ILE A 14 -7.16 -6.44 1.95
N VAL A 15 -7.93 -5.87 2.87
CA VAL A 15 -9.12 -5.07 2.53
C VAL A 15 -8.72 -3.85 1.68
N VAL A 16 -7.65 -3.13 2.04
CA VAL A 16 -7.17 -1.99 1.24
C VAL A 16 -6.76 -2.43 -0.17
N GLY A 17 -6.02 -3.53 -0.31
CA GLY A 17 -5.60 -4.05 -1.62
C GLY A 17 -6.79 -4.48 -2.50
N THR A 18 -7.77 -5.17 -1.91
CA THR A 18 -8.97 -5.65 -2.64
C THR A 18 -9.91 -4.51 -3.03
N LEU A 19 -10.07 -3.49 -2.18
CA LEU A 19 -10.80 -2.27 -2.54
C LEU A 19 -10.09 -1.49 -3.64
N GLY A 20 -8.76 -1.40 -3.57
CA GLY A 20 -7.94 -0.83 -4.63
C GLY A 20 -8.18 -1.53 -5.97
N HIS A 21 -8.19 -2.86 -5.99
CA HIS A 21 -8.50 -3.66 -7.19
C HIS A 21 -9.81 -3.26 -7.88
N ARG A 22 -10.86 -2.94 -7.10
CA ARG A 22 -12.16 -2.53 -7.66
C ARG A 22 -12.14 -1.14 -8.32
N LEU A 23 -11.20 -0.29 -7.94
CA LEU A 23 -11.07 1.07 -8.49
C LEU A 23 -10.15 1.12 -9.73
N PHE A 24 -9.43 0.05 -10.03
CA PHE A 24 -8.55 -0.02 -11.21
C PHE A 24 -9.34 0.04 -12.52
N ARG A 25 -8.81 0.82 -13.46
CA ARG A 25 -9.37 1.03 -14.81
C ARG A 25 -8.81 0.05 -15.85
N ASN A 26 -8.12 -1.02 -15.41
CA ASN A 26 -7.49 -2.06 -16.25
C ASN A 26 -6.49 -1.53 -17.31
N THR A 27 -5.94 -0.33 -17.13
CA THR A 27 -4.89 0.21 -18.02
C THR A 27 -3.52 0.05 -17.39
N ALA A 28 -2.48 -0.14 -18.21
CA ALA A 28 -1.11 -0.23 -17.74
C ALA A 28 -0.66 1.06 -17.02
N GLU A 29 -1.13 2.22 -17.48
CA GLU A 29 -0.81 3.50 -16.86
C GLU A 29 -1.40 3.66 -15.45
N ASP A 30 -2.60 3.14 -15.23
CA ASP A 30 -3.25 3.12 -13.91
C ASP A 30 -2.54 2.14 -12.96
N TYR A 31 -2.08 0.98 -13.47
CA TYR A 31 -1.31 0.01 -12.69
C TYR A 31 0.10 0.50 -12.30
N PHE A 32 0.85 1.06 -13.24
CA PHE A 32 2.26 1.43 -13.01
C PHE A 32 2.45 2.84 -12.46
N VAL A 33 1.59 3.78 -12.82
CA VAL A 33 1.79 5.21 -12.53
C VAL A 33 0.60 5.81 -11.79
N ALA A 34 -0.46 5.03 -11.50
CA ALA A 34 -1.70 5.50 -10.89
C ALA A 34 -2.25 6.75 -11.60
N SER A 35 -2.14 6.75 -12.93
CA SER A 35 -2.49 7.88 -13.81
C SER A 35 -1.90 9.24 -13.38
N ARG A 36 -0.75 9.22 -12.69
CA ARG A 36 -0.05 10.41 -12.13
C ARG A 36 -0.93 11.26 -11.21
N THR A 37 -1.94 10.64 -10.59
CA THR A 37 -2.89 11.34 -9.72
C THR A 37 -2.47 11.34 -8.24
N ILE A 38 -1.48 10.52 -7.87
CA ILE A 38 -0.99 10.42 -6.49
C ILE A 38 -0.25 11.70 -6.10
N GLY A 39 -0.70 12.33 -5.01
CA GLY A 39 -0.10 13.56 -4.50
C GLY A 39 1.35 13.38 -4.00
N PRO A 40 2.18 14.43 -4.01
CA PRO A 40 3.62 14.34 -3.68
C PRO A 40 3.92 13.78 -2.29
N VAL A 41 3.08 14.05 -1.29
CA VAL A 41 3.26 13.53 0.07
C VAL A 41 3.06 12.02 0.11
N VAL A 42 2.01 11.51 -0.54
CA VAL A 42 1.74 10.07 -0.62
C VAL A 42 2.85 9.37 -1.40
N LEU A 43 3.32 9.98 -2.50
CA LEU A 43 4.48 9.50 -3.24
C LEU A 43 5.72 9.38 -2.35
N LEU A 44 6.04 10.41 -1.56
CA LEU A 44 7.16 10.41 -0.63
C LEU A 44 7.01 9.32 0.42
N MET A 45 5.82 9.17 1.02
CA MET A 45 5.54 8.13 2.01
C MET A 45 5.72 6.73 1.42
N THR A 46 5.29 6.49 0.18
CA THR A 46 5.50 5.20 -0.51
C THR A 46 6.98 4.94 -0.75
N LEU A 47 7.75 5.95 -1.18
CA LEU A 47 9.20 5.84 -1.37
C LEU A 47 9.91 5.50 -0.06
N LEU A 48 9.58 6.22 1.02
CA LEU A 48 10.11 5.93 2.36
C LEU A 48 9.73 4.53 2.80
N GLY A 49 8.45 4.17 2.72
CA GLY A 49 7.93 2.85 3.10
C GLY A 49 8.62 1.70 2.36
N SER A 50 8.91 1.86 1.07
CA SER A 50 9.62 0.84 0.27
C SER A 50 11.09 0.65 0.67
N ASN A 51 11.73 1.67 1.25
CA ASN A 51 13.11 1.60 1.74
C ASN A 51 13.19 1.15 3.21
N LEU A 52 12.11 1.32 3.98
CA LEU A 52 12.01 0.86 5.37
C LEU A 52 11.64 -0.62 5.40
N SER A 53 12.65 -1.47 5.57
CA SER A 53 12.45 -2.91 5.76
C SER A 53 12.53 -3.29 7.24
N ALA A 54 12.11 -4.51 7.59
CA ALA A 54 12.29 -5.04 8.94
C ALA A 54 13.77 -5.04 9.39
N PHE A 55 14.72 -5.18 8.46
CA PHE A 55 16.16 -5.11 8.74
C PHE A 55 16.62 -3.69 9.09
N THR A 56 16.05 -2.67 8.44
CA THR A 56 16.40 -1.26 8.68
C THR A 56 15.98 -0.78 10.07
N ILE A 57 14.97 -1.43 10.67
CA ILE A 57 14.36 -1.05 11.94
C ILE A 57 14.94 -1.86 13.12
N LEU A 58 15.61 -2.98 12.84
CA LEU A 58 16.30 -3.81 13.84
C LEU A 58 17.57 -3.12 14.35
#